data_AF-A0A0C2DVM6-F1
#
_entry.id   AF-A0A0C2DVM6-F1
#
_cell.length_a   1.000
_cell.length_b   1.000
_cell.length_c   1.000
_cell.angle_alpha   90.00
_cell.angle_beta   90.00
_cell.angle_gamma   90.00
#
_symmetry.space_group_name_H-M   'P 1'
#
loop_
_entity.id
_entity.type
_entity.pdbx_description
1 polymer ?
#
loop_
_entity_poly.entity_id
_entity_poly.type
_entity_poly.pdbx_seq_one_letter_code
_entity_poly.pdbx_strand_id
1 'polypeptide(L)'
;MKSREELARRVAEIVCRQFAMPLIEAPTGDLNSVLAREISQILSHTPDPYGQIIRDWDGLAHQLDLAWWESEPTPNQIVLGLAAAILEYEVRLILDLPR
;
A
#
# COMPACT_ATOMS: atom_id res chain seq x y z
N MET A 1 -3.85 1.39 19.16
CA MET A 1 -4.47 0.96 17.89
C MET A 1 -3.38 1.12 16.84
N LYS A 2 -2.85 0.01 16.34
CA LYS A 2 -1.66 -0.04 15.46
C LYS A 2 -2.05 0.19 13.98
N SER A 3 -2.92 1.15 13.71
CA SER A 3 -4.00 0.93 12.71
C SER A 3 -3.55 0.97 11.24
N ARG A 4 -3.06 2.10 10.74
CA ARG A 4 -2.75 2.29 9.32
C ARG A 4 -1.36 2.88 9.12
N GLU A 5 -1.07 3.94 9.84
CA GLU A 5 0.21 4.64 9.78
C GLU A 5 1.39 3.72 10.15
N GLU A 6 1.24 2.86 11.17
CA GLU A 6 2.28 1.90 11.55
C GLU A 6 2.57 0.88 10.44
N LEU A 7 1.52 0.40 9.75
CA LEU A 7 1.66 -0.52 8.62
C LEU A 7 2.34 0.18 7.43
N ALA A 8 1.93 1.40 7.12
CA ALA A 8 2.52 2.21 6.05
C ALA A 8 4.00 2.52 6.34
N ARG A 9 4.35 2.95 7.56
CA ARG A 9 5.75 3.18 7.98
C ARG A 9 6.58 1.90 7.86
N ARG A 10 6.03 0.74 8.25
CA ARG A 10 6.72 -0.54 8.12
C ARG A 10 7.00 -0.90 6.66
N VAL A 11 6.03 -0.72 5.76
CA VAL A 11 6.28 -0.89 4.31
C VAL A 11 7.36 0.07 3.86
N ALA A 12 7.25 1.36 4.19
CA ALA A 12 8.21 2.39 3.81
C ALA A 12 9.64 2.06 4.24
N GLU A 13 9.84 1.60 5.48
CA GLU A 13 11.14 1.15 5.98
C GLU A 13 11.70 -0.04 5.19
N ILE A 14 10.86 -1.00 4.83
CA ILE A 14 11.28 -2.17 4.04
C ILE A 14 11.69 -1.73 2.63
N VAL A 15 10.88 -0.90 1.97
CA VAL A 15 11.16 -0.37 0.63
C VAL A 15 12.48 0.40 0.63
N CYS A 16 12.68 1.35 1.57
CA CYS A 16 13.93 2.10 1.68
C CYS A 16 15.17 1.21 1.83
N ARG A 17 15.06 0.07 2.54
CA ARG A 17 16.21 -0.86 2.70
C ARG A 17 16.53 -1.66 1.44
N GLN A 18 15.59 -1.80 0.50
CA GLN A 18 15.81 -2.57 -0.72
C GLN A 18 16.54 -1.76 -1.81
N PHE A 19 16.50 -0.43 -1.74
CA PHE A 19 17.14 0.43 -2.72
C PHE A 19 18.42 1.05 -2.14
N ALA A 20 19.55 0.87 -2.82
CA ALA A 20 20.82 1.49 -2.48
C ALA A 20 20.96 2.93 -3.03
N MET A 21 19.85 3.51 -3.50
CA MET A 21 19.77 4.81 -4.16
C MET A 21 18.54 5.57 -3.66
N PRO A 22 18.47 6.90 -3.87
CA PRO A 22 17.25 7.65 -3.61
C PRO A 22 16.06 7.04 -4.37
N LEU A 23 14.92 6.84 -3.70
CA LEU A 23 13.77 6.15 -4.31
C LEU A 23 13.19 6.90 -5.53
N ILE A 24 13.37 8.23 -5.58
CA ILE A 24 12.96 9.05 -6.74
C ILE A 24 13.76 8.73 -8.01
N GLU A 25 14.95 8.14 -7.85
CA GLU A 25 15.83 7.73 -8.96
C GLU A 25 15.68 6.24 -9.29
N ALA A 26 14.93 5.49 -8.48
CA ALA A 26 14.70 4.06 -8.71
C ALA A 26 13.86 3.84 -9.98
N PRO A 27 14.14 2.78 -10.78
CA PRO A 27 13.30 2.43 -11.91
C PRO A 27 11.85 2.22 -11.46
N THR A 28 10.91 2.96 -12.07
CA THR A 28 9.50 2.99 -11.63
C THR A 28 8.87 1.61 -11.60
N GLY A 29 9.17 0.74 -12.58
CA GLY A 29 8.68 -0.63 -12.61
C GLY A 29 9.17 -1.47 -11.44
N ASP A 30 10.44 -1.32 -11.04
CA ASP A 30 11.02 -2.05 -9.92
C ASP A 30 10.44 -1.55 -8.59
N LEU A 31 10.35 -0.23 -8.42
CA LEU A 31 9.75 0.40 -7.24
C LEU A 31 8.30 -0.02 -7.04
N ASN A 32 7.48 0.06 -8.08
CA ASN A 32 6.08 -0.37 -8.04
C ASN A 32 5.96 -1.87 -7.74
N SER A 33 6.82 -2.70 -8.32
CA SER A 33 6.83 -4.15 -8.07
C SER A 33 7.19 -4.48 -6.62
N VAL A 34 8.16 -3.77 -6.04
CA VAL A 34 8.53 -3.91 -4.63
C VAL A 34 7.37 -3.45 -3.74
N LEU A 35 6.81 -2.25 -3.95
CA LEU A 35 5.66 -1.75 -3.20
C LEU A 35 4.50 -2.75 -3.19
N ALA A 36 4.10 -3.20 -4.38
CA ALA A 36 3.06 -4.21 -4.59
C ALA A 36 3.29 -5.49 -3.78
N ARG A 37 4.53 -6.01 -3.80
CA ARG A 37 4.90 -7.23 -3.08
C ARG A 37 4.85 -7.04 -1.57
N GLU A 38 5.47 -5.97 -1.05
CA GLU A 38 5.55 -5.76 0.40
C GLU A 38 4.18 -5.43 1.02
N ILE A 39 3.34 -4.66 0.32
CA ILE A 39 1.95 -4.39 0.73
C ILE A 39 1.14 -5.69 0.77
N SER A 40 1.23 -6.52 -0.27
CA SER A 40 0.54 -7.81 -0.33
C SER A 40 0.96 -8.73 0.82
N GLN A 41 2.26 -8.78 1.15
CA GLN A 41 2.75 -9.56 2.28
C GLN A 41 2.19 -9.07 3.62
N ILE A 42 2.20 -7.76 3.87
CA ILE A 42 1.63 -7.20 5.11
C ILE A 42 0.13 -7.48 5.21
N LEU A 43 -0.61 -7.31 4.12
CA LEU A 43 -2.06 -7.57 4.11
C LEU A 43 -2.39 -9.04 4.36
N SER A 44 -1.58 -9.98 3.85
CA SER A 44 -1.77 -11.42 4.07
C SER A 44 -1.68 -11.83 5.55
N HIS A 45 -1.08 -10.98 6.39
CA HIS A 45 -0.94 -11.19 7.83
C HIS A 45 -1.76 -10.20 8.67
N THR A 46 -2.58 -9.37 8.03
CA THR A 46 -3.45 -8.40 8.70
C THR A 46 -4.80 -9.04 8.99
N PRO A 47 -5.17 -9.30 10.26
CA PRO A 47 -6.37 -10.09 10.59
C PRO A 47 -7.70 -9.37 10.29
N ASP A 48 -7.68 -8.04 10.21
CA ASP A 48 -8.85 -7.23 9.87
C ASP A 48 -8.42 -6.00 9.06
N PRO A 49 -8.21 -6.14 7.73
CA PRO A 49 -7.80 -5.03 6.88
C PRO A 49 -8.86 -3.92 6.84
N TYR A 50 -10.14 -4.27 6.92
CA TYR A 50 -11.22 -3.29 6.92
C TYR A 50 -11.13 -2.38 8.16
N GLY A 51 -11.11 -2.96 9.36
CA GLY A 51 -11.07 -2.19 10.61
C GLY A 51 -9.75 -1.46 10.86
N GLN A 52 -8.63 -1.97 10.33
CA GLN A 52 -7.30 -1.38 10.55
C GLN A 52 -6.96 -0.29 9.52
N ILE A 53 -7.33 -0.48 8.25
CA ILE A 53 -6.88 0.37 7.14
C ILE A 53 -8.04 1.20 6.58
N ILE A 54 -9.21 0.60 6.37
CA ILE A 54 -10.28 1.19 5.54
C ILE A 54 -11.27 2.03 6.34
N ARG A 55 -11.82 1.51 7.46
CA ARG A 55 -13.02 2.04 8.14
C ARG A 55 -12.97 3.54 8.45
N ASP A 56 -11.79 4.03 8.82
CA ASP A 56 -11.55 5.40 9.25
C ASP A 56 -10.53 6.11 8.32
N TRP A 57 -10.53 5.77 7.03
CA TRP A 57 -9.73 6.47 6.03
C TRP A 57 -10.49 7.70 5.50
N ASP A 58 -9.88 8.87 5.65
CA ASP A 58 -10.42 10.19 5.34
C ASP A 58 -10.03 10.69 3.93
N GLY A 59 -9.31 9.87 3.16
CA GLY A 59 -8.93 10.17 1.79
C GLY A 59 -10.09 10.11 0.79
N LEU A 60 -9.79 10.50 -0.45
CA LEU A 60 -10.73 10.57 -1.56
C LEU A 60 -10.41 9.50 -2.59
N ALA A 61 -11.43 8.89 -3.20
CA ALA A 61 -11.24 7.79 -4.15
C ALA A 61 -10.28 8.10 -5.31
N HIS A 62 -10.25 9.35 -5.79
CA HIS A 62 -9.35 9.77 -6.88
C HIS A 62 -7.85 9.79 -6.50
N GLN A 63 -7.54 9.61 -5.21
CA GLN A 63 -6.17 9.55 -4.71
C GLN A 63 -5.57 8.15 -4.81
N LEU A 64 -6.41 7.14 -5.04
CA LEU A 64 -6.01 5.74 -5.11
C LEU A 64 -5.70 5.37 -6.56
N ASP A 65 -4.56 4.70 -6.76
CA ASP A 65 -4.29 4.03 -8.02
C ASP A 65 -5.08 2.71 -8.04
N LEU A 66 -6.16 2.66 -8.82
CA LEU A 66 -7.13 1.57 -8.79
C LEU A 66 -6.66 0.31 -9.53
N ALA A 67 -5.37 0.17 -9.86
CA ALA A 67 -4.83 -0.85 -10.77
C ALA A 67 -4.93 -2.34 -10.32
N TRP A 68 -5.71 -2.68 -9.28
CA TRP A 68 -5.70 -4.00 -8.62
C TRP A 68 -6.92 -4.89 -8.89
N TRP A 69 -7.84 -4.50 -9.77
CA TRP A 69 -9.19 -5.06 -9.92
C TRP A 69 -9.39 -6.11 -11.04
N GLU A 70 -8.33 -6.70 -11.60
CA GLU A 70 -8.44 -7.54 -12.80
C GLU A 70 -8.93 -9.01 -12.60
N SER A 71 -9.61 -9.36 -11.50
CA SER A 71 -10.18 -10.72 -11.35
C SER A 71 -11.47 -10.76 -10.52
N GLU A 72 -12.33 -11.77 -10.78
CA GLU A 72 -13.69 -11.94 -10.24
C GLU A 72 -13.78 -11.55 -8.75
N PRO A 73 -14.45 -10.43 -8.41
CA PRO A 73 -14.25 -9.82 -7.09
C PRO A 73 -15.10 -10.54 -6.04
N THR A 74 -14.49 -11.47 -5.31
CA THR A 74 -15.06 -11.87 -4.03
C THR A 74 -15.04 -10.68 -3.06
N PRO A 75 -15.99 -10.56 -2.11
CA PRO A 75 -15.98 -9.48 -1.13
C PRO A 75 -14.63 -9.33 -0.40
N ASN A 76 -13.95 -10.45 -0.13
CA ASN A 76 -12.63 -10.44 0.48
C ASN A 76 -11.57 -9.78 -0.42
N GLN A 77 -11.58 -10.06 -1.73
CA GLN A 77 -10.64 -9.44 -2.68
C GLN A 77 -10.90 -7.93 -2.83
N ILE A 78 -12.14 -7.48 -2.74
CA ILE A 78 -12.47 -6.04 -2.74
C ILE A 78 -11.84 -5.36 -1.52
N VAL A 79 -12.00 -5.95 -0.33
CA VAL A 79 -11.42 -5.42 0.91
C VAL A 79 -9.89 -5.39 0.82
N LEU A 80 -9.26 -6.46 0.34
CA LEU A 80 -7.81 -6.53 0.20
C LEU A 80 -7.29 -5.53 -0.84
N GLY A 81 -7.95 -5.41 -1.99
CA GLY A 81 -7.56 -4.45 -3.04
C GLY A 81 -7.67 -3.00 -2.57
N LEU A 82 -8.77 -2.65 -1.89
CA LEU A 82 -8.94 -1.32 -1.33
C LEU A 82 -7.93 -1.04 -0.21
N ALA A 83 -7.68 -2.01 0.68
CA ALA A 83 -6.65 -1.87 1.72
C ALA A 83 -5.24 -1.70 1.12
N ALA A 84 -4.94 -2.40 0.01
CA ALA A 84 -3.67 -2.27 -0.71
C ALA A 84 -3.50 -0.89 -1.30
N ALA A 85 -4.51 -0.38 -2.02
CA ALA A 85 -4.46 0.94 -2.62
C ALA A 85 -4.31 2.06 -1.57
N ILE A 86 -5.03 1.95 -0.45
CA ILE A 86 -4.90 2.91 0.67
C ILE A 86 -3.49 2.84 1.28
N LEU A 87 -2.97 1.64 1.54
CA LEU A 87 -1.60 1.51 2.07
C LEU A 87 -0.56 2.05 1.09
N GLU A 88 -0.71 1.78 -0.21
CA GLU A 88 0.19 2.31 -1.23
C GLU A 88 0.21 3.84 -1.21
N TYR A 89 -0.97 4.46 -1.16
CA TYR A 89 -1.11 5.90 -1.05
C TYR A 89 -0.36 6.47 0.17
N GLU A 90 -0.59 5.88 1.35
CA GLU A 90 0.04 6.31 2.61
C GLU A 90 1.57 6.13 2.57
N VAL A 91 2.04 5.03 1.97
CA VAL A 91 3.48 4.76 1.81
C VAL A 91 4.12 5.78 0.88
N ARG A 92 3.50 6.06 -0.27
CA ARG A 92 3.99 7.08 -1.22
C ARG A 92 4.03 8.46 -0.57
N LEU A 93 3.04 8.80 0.25
CA LEU A 93 3.06 10.03 1.05
C LEU A 93 4.23 10.09 2.04
N ILE A 94 4.47 9.02 2.79
CA ILE A 94 5.59 8.94 3.75
C ILE A 94 6.95 9.09 3.06
N LEU A 95 7.07 8.50 1.86
CA LEU A 95 8.31 8.45 1.09
C LEU A 95 8.50 9.65 0.15
N ASP A 96 7.56 10.59 0.11
CA ASP A 96 7.54 11.72 -0.84
C ASP A 96 7.68 11.28 -2.31
N LEU A 97 6.96 10.21 -2.67
CA LEU A 97 6.97 9.63 -4.02
C LEU A 97 5.82 10.14 -4.89
N PRO A 98 6.01 10.20 -6.22
CA PRO A 98 4.93 10.49 -7.14
C PRO A 98 3.82 9.42 -7.06
N ARG A 99 2.60 9.87 -7.36
CA ARG A 99 1.39 9.05 -7.42
C ARG A 99 1.09 8.68 -8.86
#